data_AF-A0A7V2JNF7-F1
#
_entry.id   AF-A0A7V2JNF7-F1
#
_cell.length_a   1.000
_cell.length_b   1.000
_cell.length_c   1.000
_cell.angle_alpha   90.00
_cell.angle_beta   90.00
_cell.angle_gamma   90.00
#
_symmetry.space_group_name_H-M   'P 1'
#
loop_
_entity.id
_entity.type
_entity.pdbx_description
1 polymer ?
#
loop_
_entity_poly.entity_id
_entity_poly.type
_entity_poly.pdbx_seq_one_letter_code
_entity_poly.pdbx_strand_id
1 'polypeptide(L)'
;MVLKKLLKISALLAALLLLALIVIAVIFTLTFDPNAYKKEITAEVKKATGRTLRIKGKIQLSYFPWLGVNLSKMTLSNARGFGNQPFAKIDNAGVAVKLLPLISGNIVVKRLTLNGLVLNPRIRNDGSNNWDDLAGKNKKDT
;
A
#
# COMPACT_ATOMS: atom_id res chain seq x y z
N MET A 1 8.27 48.18 18.58
CA MET A 1 9.14 47.21 19.29
C MET A 1 8.47 45.84 19.49
N VAL A 2 7.18 45.79 19.84
CA VAL A 2 6.42 44.55 20.10
C VAL A 2 6.28 43.65 18.86
N LEU A 3 5.97 44.20 17.69
CA LEU A 3 5.80 43.42 16.45
C LEU A 3 7.06 42.64 16.04
N LYS A 4 8.25 43.25 16.15
CA LYS A 4 9.53 42.58 15.88
C LYS A 4 9.82 41.46 16.89
N LYS A 5 9.40 41.60 18.15
CA LYS A 5 9.51 40.55 19.17
C LYS A 5 8.56 39.38 18.88
N LEU A 6 7.30 39.67 18.52
CA LEU A 6 6.31 38.65 18.17
C LEU A 6 6.72 37.85 16.93
N LEU A 7 7.22 38.51 15.88
CA LEU A 7 7.77 37.87 14.68
C LEU A 7 8.97 36.95 14.99
N LYS A 8 9.85 37.36 15.89
CA LYS A 8 10.99 36.53 16.31
C LYS A 8 10.53 35.29 17.09
N ILE A 9 9.55 35.44 17.98
CA ILE A 9 9.01 34.32 18.76
C ILE A 9 8.25 33.35 17.86
N SER A 10 7.41 33.83 16.94
CA SER A 10 6.68 32.96 16.01
C SER A 10 7.63 32.22 15.07
N ALA A 11 8.68 32.88 14.57
CA ALA A 11 9.72 32.24 13.77
C ALA A 11 10.46 31.15 14.55
N LEU A 12 10.80 31.42 15.83
CA LEU A 12 11.45 30.43 16.70
C LEU A 12 10.55 29.20 16.93
N LEU A 13 9.26 29.41 17.20
CA LEU A 13 8.29 28.33 17.38
C LEU A 13 8.12 27.50 16.10
N ALA A 14 8.04 28.14 14.93
CA ALA A 14 7.95 27.45 13.65
C ALA A 14 9.21 26.62 13.37
N ALA A 15 10.40 27.16 13.66
CA ALA A 15 11.66 26.44 13.52
C ALA A 15 11.74 25.23 14.45
N LEU A 16 11.31 25.37 15.70
CA LEU A 16 11.27 24.28 16.67
C LEU A 16 10.30 23.17 16.25
N LEU A 17 9.11 23.54 15.76
CA LEU A 17 8.14 22.59 15.25
C LEU A 17 8.68 21.83 14.03
N LEU A 18 9.32 22.53 13.10
CA LEU A 18 9.95 21.89 11.94
C LEU A 18 11.05 20.93 12.35
N LEU A 19 11.89 21.32 13.32
CA LEU A 19 12.94 20.45 13.85
C LEU A 19 12.35 19.18 14.47
N ALA A 20 11.28 19.30 15.27
CA ALA A 20 10.59 18.16 15.85
C ALA A 20 10.04 17.20 14.78
N LEU A 21 9.43 17.73 13.72
CA LEU A 21 8.93 16.93 12.60
C LEU A 21 10.06 16.18 11.88
N ILE A 22 11.20 16.84 11.66
CA ILE A 22 12.38 16.21 11.04
C ILE A 22 12.89 15.07 11.92
N VAL A 23 13.01 15.28 13.23
CA VAL A 23 13.45 14.24 14.18
C VAL A 23 12.52 13.03 14.13
N ILE A 24 11.20 13.24 14.16
CA ILE A 24 10.21 12.15 14.05
C ILE A 24 10.37 11.40 12.73
N ALA A 25 10.52 12.11 11.61
CA ALA A 25 10.71 11.49 10.31
C ALA A 25 11.98 10.65 10.25
N VAL A 26 13.10 11.15 10.79
CA VAL A 26 14.37 10.41 10.86
C VAL A 26 14.20 9.14 11.70
N ILE A 27 13.65 9.26 12.91
CA ILE A 27 13.39 8.09 13.77
C ILE A 27 12.52 7.06 13.05
N PHE A 28 11.43 7.50 12.42
CA PHE A 28 10.54 6.62 11.66
C PHE A 28 11.30 5.89 10.54
N THR A 29 12.10 6.60 9.74
CA THR A 29 12.85 5.97 8.64
C THR A 29 13.92 4.99 9.11
N LEU A 30 14.51 5.20 10.29
CA LEU A 30 15.53 4.32 10.85
C LEU A 30 14.92 3.08 11.54
N THR A 31 13.70 3.19 12.05
CA THR A 31 13.06 2.14 12.85
C THR A 31 12.07 1.29 12.05
N PHE A 32 11.49 1.83 10.98
CA PHE A 32 10.46 1.17 10.19
C PHE A 32 11.02 0.55 8.91
N ASP A 33 11.15 -0.79 8.88
CA ASP A 33 11.47 -1.53 7.65
C ASP A 33 10.18 -2.05 6.98
N PRO A 34 9.76 -1.48 5.84
CA PRO A 34 8.59 -1.96 5.11
C PRO A 34 8.77 -3.39 4.57
N ASN A 35 10.00 -3.89 4.39
CA ASN A 35 10.25 -5.22 3.86
C ASN A 35 10.03 -6.33 4.89
N ALA A 36 10.06 -6.01 6.19
CA ALA A 36 9.72 -6.95 7.25
C ALA A 36 8.27 -7.47 7.12
N TYR A 37 7.36 -6.64 6.60
CA TYR A 37 5.93 -6.94 6.46
C TYR A 37 5.58 -7.79 5.23
N LYS A 38 6.55 -8.13 4.36
CA LYS A 38 6.26 -8.95 3.16
C LYS A 38 5.53 -10.25 3.50
N LYS A 39 5.97 -10.94 4.54
CA LYS A 39 5.37 -12.22 4.95
C LYS A 39 3.92 -12.04 5.36
N GLU A 40 3.65 -11.04 6.21
CA GLU A 40 2.31 -10.71 6.69
C GLU A 40 1.37 -10.33 5.54
N ILE A 41 1.81 -9.44 4.63
CA ILE A 41 1.03 -9.06 3.44
C ILE A 41 0.70 -10.29 2.59
N THR A 42 1.67 -11.17 2.34
CA THR A 42 1.42 -12.38 1.54
C THR A 42 0.48 -13.37 2.25
N ALA A 43 0.53 -13.42 3.58
CA ALA A 43 -0.36 -14.27 4.39
C ALA A 43 -1.79 -13.73 4.37
N GLU A 44 -1.98 -12.42 4.54
CA GLU A 44 -3.31 -11.80 4.49
C GLU A 44 -3.93 -11.90 3.10
N VAL A 45 -3.14 -11.73 2.03
CA VAL A 45 -3.66 -11.97 0.66
C VAL A 45 -4.07 -13.42 0.47
N LYS A 46 -3.29 -14.38 0.99
CA LYS A 46 -3.66 -15.80 0.94
C LYS A 46 -4.91 -16.11 1.74
N LYS A 47 -5.08 -15.49 2.90
CA LYS A 47 -6.28 -15.63 3.73
C LYS A 47 -7.52 -15.03 3.05
N ALA A 48 -7.39 -13.87 2.43
CA ALA A 48 -8.49 -13.16 1.78
C ALA A 48 -8.92 -13.79 0.44
N THR A 49 -7.97 -14.29 -0.35
CA THR A 49 -8.22 -14.75 -1.73
C THR A 49 -8.03 -16.25 -1.94
N GLY A 50 -7.43 -16.96 -0.99
CA GLY A 50 -6.96 -18.34 -1.18
C GLY A 50 -5.73 -18.45 -2.09
N ARG A 51 -5.19 -17.34 -2.61
CA ARG A 51 -4.09 -17.32 -3.58
C ARG A 51 -2.78 -16.86 -2.97
N THR A 52 -1.68 -17.34 -3.52
CA THR A 52 -0.35 -16.95 -3.06
C THR A 52 0.13 -15.72 -3.81
N LEU A 53 0.27 -14.60 -3.10
CA LEU A 53 1.03 -13.44 -3.57
C LEU A 53 2.52 -13.71 -3.33
N ARG A 54 3.35 -13.44 -4.33
CA ARG A 54 4.82 -13.40 -4.20
C ARG A 54 5.31 -12.00 -4.54
N ILE A 55 6.11 -11.41 -3.66
CA ILE A 55 6.72 -10.10 -3.81
C ILE A 55 8.23 -10.31 -3.94
N LYS A 56 8.76 -10.34 -5.16
CA LYS A 56 10.19 -10.55 -5.40
C LYS A 56 11.00 -9.26 -5.25
N GLY A 57 10.38 -8.11 -5.51
CA GLY A 57 11.03 -6.81 -5.41
C GLY A 57 11.00 -6.25 -3.99
N LYS A 58 11.48 -5.02 -3.82
CA LYS A 58 11.43 -4.31 -2.53
C LYS A 58 10.09 -3.61 -2.34
N ILE A 59 9.70 -3.47 -1.08
CA ILE A 59 8.65 -2.54 -0.68
C ILE A 59 9.34 -1.22 -0.35
N GLN A 60 8.90 -0.14 -0.99
CA GLN A 60 9.39 1.21 -0.79
C GLN A 60 8.29 2.09 -0.22
N LEU A 61 8.68 2.99 0.68
CA LEU A 61 7.76 3.99 1.20
C LEU A 61 7.92 5.27 0.40
N SER A 62 6.78 5.89 0.12
CA SER A 62 6.69 7.24 -0.44
C SER A 62 6.20 8.16 0.67
N TYR A 63 6.91 9.26 0.87
CA TYR A 63 6.60 10.25 1.89
C TYR A 63 6.34 11.61 1.24
N PHE A 64 5.28 12.28 1.69
CA PHE A 64 4.86 13.65 1.38
C PHE A 64 4.43 13.94 -0.09
N PRO A 65 3.31 14.68 -0.32
CA PRO A 65 2.32 15.12 0.67
C PRO A 65 1.38 14.00 1.17
N TRP A 66 1.60 12.75 0.73
CA TRP A 66 0.84 11.56 1.14
C TRP A 66 1.79 10.48 1.64
N LEU A 67 1.29 9.58 2.50
CA LEU A 67 2.01 8.38 2.88
C LEU A 67 1.62 7.25 1.92
N GLY A 68 2.58 6.60 1.30
CA GLY A 68 2.32 5.53 0.35
C GLY A 68 3.31 4.39 0.43
N VAL A 69 2.88 3.25 -0.11
CA VAL A 69 3.67 2.03 -0.21
C VAL A 69 3.70 1.59 -1.67
N ASN A 70 4.90 1.37 -2.19
CA ASN A 70 5.15 0.88 -3.53
C ASN A 70 5.79 -0.51 -3.47
N LEU A 71 5.14 -1.49 -4.06
CA LEU A 71 5.61 -2.87 -4.14
C LEU A 71 6.06 -3.16 -5.57
N SER A 72 7.21 -3.81 -5.72
CA SER A 72 7.79 -4.15 -7.02
C SER A 72 7.85 -5.66 -7.26
N LYS A 73 7.75 -6.06 -8.53
CA LYS A 73 7.88 -7.45 -9.03
C LYS A 73 6.97 -8.42 -8.29
N MET A 74 5.66 -8.24 -8.42
CA MET A 74 4.64 -9.08 -7.80
C MET A 74 4.08 -10.11 -8.76
N THR A 75 3.76 -11.28 -8.24
CA THR A 75 3.00 -12.30 -8.97
C THR A 75 1.93 -12.89 -8.07
N LEU A 76 0.69 -12.97 -8.55
CA LEU A 76 -0.40 -13.66 -7.88
C LEU A 76 -0.61 -15.03 -8.54
N SER A 77 -0.70 -16.09 -7.74
CA SER A 77 -0.99 -17.43 -8.25
C SER A 77 -2.36 -17.48 -8.94
N ASN A 78 -2.58 -18.52 -9.76
CA ASN A 78 -3.90 -18.78 -10.30
C ASN A 78 -4.89 -19.25 -9.25
N ALA A 79 -6.17 -19.25 -9.61
CA ALA A 79 -7.21 -19.96 -8.88
C ALA A 79 -6.90 -21.48 -8.86
N ARG A 80 -7.43 -22.16 -7.85
CA ARG A 80 -7.32 -23.62 -7.76
C ARG A 80 -7.92 -24.27 -9.02
N GLY A 81 -7.17 -25.20 -9.61
CA GLY A 81 -7.57 -25.90 -10.83
C GLY A 81 -7.30 -25.15 -12.15
N PHE A 82 -6.72 -23.95 -12.14
CA PHE A 82 -6.39 -23.19 -13.37
C PHE A 82 -4.90 -23.30 -13.76
N GLY A 83 -4.20 -24.29 -13.21
CA GLY A 83 -2.79 -24.58 -13.51
C GLY A 83 -1.79 -23.69 -12.75
N ASN A 84 -0.51 -23.88 -13.07
CA ASN A 84 0.61 -23.29 -12.33
C ASN A 84 1.02 -21.89 -12.84
N GLN A 85 0.51 -21.46 -13.99
CA GLN A 85 0.80 -20.12 -14.51
C GLN A 85 0.15 -19.06 -13.62
N PRO A 86 0.85 -17.96 -13.28
CA PRO A 86 0.29 -16.91 -12.44
C PRO A 86 -0.90 -16.24 -13.13
N PHE A 87 -1.91 -15.88 -12.33
CA PHE A 87 -3.06 -15.12 -12.83
C PHE A 87 -2.68 -13.68 -13.17
N ALA A 88 -1.92 -13.05 -12.28
CA ALA A 88 -1.48 -11.67 -12.47
C ALA A 88 0.03 -11.56 -12.23
N LYS A 89 0.69 -10.75 -13.05
CA LYS A 89 2.03 -10.22 -12.81
C LYS A 89 1.95 -8.70 -12.81
N ILE A 90 2.65 -8.06 -11.88
CA ILE A 90 2.64 -6.61 -11.72
C ILE A 90 4.08 -6.16 -11.47
N ASP A 91 4.58 -5.26 -12.31
CA ASP A 91 5.93 -4.73 -12.13
C ASP A 91 5.99 -3.76 -10.95
N ASN A 92 5.03 -2.85 -10.84
CA ASN A 92 4.89 -1.98 -9.67
C ASN A 92 3.42 -1.76 -9.30
N ALA A 93 3.09 -1.89 -8.01
CA ALA A 93 1.81 -1.45 -7.46
C ALA A 93 2.07 -0.45 -6.34
N GLY A 94 1.41 0.69 -6.41
CA GLY A 94 1.52 1.75 -5.41
C GLY A 94 0.17 2.09 -4.82
N VAL A 95 0.07 2.17 -3.50
CA VAL A 95 -1.10 2.70 -2.80
C VAL A 95 -0.67 3.88 -1.94
N ALA A 96 -1.43 4.97 -1.96
CA ALA A 96 -1.18 6.15 -1.15
C ALA A 96 -2.44 6.59 -0.40
N VAL A 97 -2.27 6.97 0.85
CA VAL A 97 -3.34 7.43 1.76
C VAL A 97 -3.06 8.85 2.24
N LYS A 98 -4.13 9.57 2.59
CA LYS A 98 -4.01 10.93 3.14
C LYS A 98 -3.42 10.89 4.56
N LEU A 99 -2.49 11.80 4.86
CA LEU A 99 -1.80 11.84 6.16
C LEU A 99 -2.69 12.33 7.32
N LEU A 100 -3.41 13.45 7.15
CA LEU A 100 -4.25 14.00 8.22
C LEU A 100 -5.33 13.01 8.71
N PRO A 101 -6.11 12.35 7.83
CA PRO A 101 -7.07 11.33 8.26
C PRO A 101 -6.39 10.13 8.93
N LEU A 102 -5.20 9.73 8.46
CA LEU A 102 -4.46 8.60 9.02
C LEU A 102 -4.04 8.86 10.48
N ILE A 103 -3.63 10.10 10.81
CA ILE A 103 -3.33 10.51 12.19
C ILE A 103 -4.58 10.38 13.07
N SER A 104 -5.77 10.65 12.52
CA SER A 104 -7.06 10.44 13.19
C SER A 104 -7.58 8.99 13.13
N GLY A 105 -6.78 8.03 12.64
CA GLY A 105 -7.16 6.62 12.48
C GLY A 105 -8.02 6.31 11.26
N ASN A 106 -8.34 7.30 10.43
CA ASN A 106 -9.17 7.14 9.24
C ASN A 106 -8.31 6.87 7.99
N ILE A 107 -8.45 5.67 7.43
CA ILE A 107 -7.73 5.29 6.21
C ILE A 107 -8.50 5.80 4.99
N VAL A 108 -7.97 6.84 4.35
CA VAL A 108 -8.54 7.41 3.11
C VAL A 108 -7.56 7.21 1.95
N VAL A 109 -7.87 6.27 1.06
CA VAL A 109 -7.07 6.01 -0.15
C VAL A 109 -7.16 7.20 -1.09
N LYS A 110 -6.01 7.80 -1.39
CA LYS A 110 -5.88 8.94 -2.30
C LYS A 110 -5.52 8.49 -3.72
N ARG A 111 -4.71 7.44 -3.85
CA ARG A 111 -4.21 6.96 -5.14
C ARG A 111 -3.93 5.46 -5.08
N LEU A 112 -4.32 4.77 -6.14
CA LEU A 112 -3.89 3.42 -6.46
C LEU A 112 -3.23 3.46 -7.84
N THR A 113 -2.07 2.84 -7.98
CA THR A 113 -1.32 2.77 -9.24
C THR A 113 -0.91 1.33 -9.51
N LEU A 114 -1.01 0.91 -10.76
CA LEU A 114 -0.60 -0.40 -11.23
C LEU A 114 0.15 -0.20 -12.54
N ASN A 115 1.44 -0.51 -12.55
CA ASN A 115 2.30 -0.39 -13.72
C ASN A 115 2.80 -1.78 -14.11
N GLY A 116 2.81 -2.06 -15.42
CA GLY A 116 3.22 -3.37 -15.94
C GLY A 116 2.28 -4.50 -15.50
N LEU A 117 0.98 -4.22 -15.40
CA LEU A 117 -0.02 -5.25 -15.10
C LEU A 117 -0.19 -6.17 -16.31
N VAL A 118 0.05 -7.47 -16.10
CA VAL A 118 -0.25 -8.53 -17.06
C VAL A 118 -1.21 -9.51 -16.41
N LEU A 119 -2.36 -9.72 -17.04
CA LEU A 119 -3.40 -10.64 -16.59
C LEU A 119 -3.50 -11.85 -17.53
N ASN A 120 -3.78 -13.01 -16.96
CA ASN A 120 -4.05 -14.25 -17.69
C ASN A 120 -5.48 -14.73 -17.38
N PRO A 121 -6.52 -14.00 -17.85
CA PRO A 121 -7.90 -14.43 -17.67
C PRO A 121 -8.16 -15.73 -18.45
N ARG A 122 -8.83 -16.69 -17.81
CA ARG A 122 -9.31 -17.91 -18.45
C ARG A 122 -10.74 -18.22 -18.01
N ILE A 123 -11.55 -18.65 -18.99
CA ILE A 123 -12.88 -19.21 -18.80
C ILE A 123 -12.84 -20.64 -19.31
N ARG A 124 -13.46 -21.57 -18.57
CA ARG A 124 -13.61 -22.98 -18.97
C ARG A 124 -14.93 -23.19 -19.69
N ASN A 125 -15.05 -24.35 -20.33
CA ASN A 125 -16.28 -24.76 -21.02
C ASN A 125 -17.49 -24.90 -20.08
N ASP A 126 -17.26 -25.12 -18.77
CA ASP A 126 -18.30 -25.18 -17.74
C ASP A 126 -18.76 -23.79 -17.26
N GLY A 127 -18.25 -22.70 -17.86
CA GLY A 127 -18.55 -21.32 -17.49
C GLY A 127 -17.76 -20.80 -16.29
N SER A 128 -17.02 -21.65 -15.57
CA SER A 128 -16.16 -21.21 -14.46
C SER A 128 -14.97 -20.39 -14.98
N ASN A 129 -14.62 -19.32 -14.26
CA ASN A 129 -13.48 -18.48 -14.61
C ASN A 129 -12.44 -18.42 -13.48
N ASN A 130 -11.27 -17.86 -13.78
CA ASN A 130 -10.16 -17.76 -12.83
C ASN A 130 -10.04 -16.40 -12.14
N TRP A 131 -11.14 -15.68 -11.96
CA TRP A 131 -11.17 -14.42 -11.20
C TRP A 131 -12.43 -14.25 -10.33
N ASP A 132 -13.41 -15.15 -10.39
CA ASP A 132 -14.63 -15.06 -9.58
C ASP A 132 -14.37 -15.04 -8.07
N ASP A 133 -13.33 -15.73 -7.59
CA ASP A 133 -12.88 -15.69 -6.19
C ASP A 133 -12.21 -14.36 -5.79
N LEU A 134 -11.82 -13.54 -6.76
CA LEU A 134 -11.27 -12.20 -6.54
C LEU A 134 -12.36 -11.12 -6.57
N ALA A 135 -13.45 -11.35 -7.31
CA ALA A 135 -14.64 -10.55 -7.19
C ALA A 135 -15.22 -10.81 -5.80
N GLY A 136 -15.09 -9.84 -4.90
CA GLY A 136 -15.53 -9.98 -3.51
C GLY A 136 -16.92 -10.60 -3.48
N LYS A 137 -17.10 -11.66 -2.68
CA LYS A 137 -18.41 -12.29 -2.51
C LYS A 137 -19.41 -11.17 -2.26
N ASN A 138 -20.27 -10.89 -3.23
CA ASN A 138 -21.44 -10.07 -2.98
C ASN A 138 -22.19 -10.84 -1.90
N LYS A 139 -22.02 -10.44 -0.63
CA LYS A 139 -23.03 -10.63 0.37
C LYS A 139 -24.24 -9.88 -0.19
N LYS A 140 -25.06 -10.59 -0.98
CA LYS A 140 -26.46 -10.27 -1.02
C LYS A 140 -26.93 -10.58 0.38
N ASP A 141 -26.98 -9.54 1.21
CA ASP A 141 -27.61 -9.59 2.51
C ASP A 141 -29.05 -10.08 2.29
N THR A 142 -29.32 -11.29 2.79
CA THR A 142 -30.67 -11.78 3.09
C THR A 142 -31.04 -11.36 4.48
#